data_AF-A0A855XLE9-F1
#
_entry.id   AF-A0A855XLE9-F1
#
_cell.length_a   1.000
_cell.length_b   1.000
_cell.length_c   1.000
_cell.angle_alpha   90.00
_cell.angle_beta   90.00
_cell.angle_gamma   90.00
#
_symmetry.space_group_name_H-M   'P 1'
#
loop_
_entity.id
_entity.type
_entity.pdbx_description
1 polymer ?
#
loop_
_entity_poly.entity_id
_entity_poly.type
_entity_poly.pdbx_seq_one_letter_code
_entity_poly.pdbx_strand_id
1 'polypeptide(L)' 'LANLWINGSVSTGVKGYVVLWQLQNFDYHARNGVIVNHLSEKMIKQLQQYVNDMVGNE' A
#
# COMPACT_ATOMS: atom_id res chain seq x y z
N LEU A 1 -0.67 14.46 0.44
CA LEU A 1 -0.50 13.25 1.27
C LEU A 1 -1.77 12.43 1.17
N ALA A 2 -1.70 11.24 0.58
CA ALA A 2 -2.86 10.36 0.44
C ALA A 2 -2.95 9.41 1.64
N ASN A 3 -4.10 9.36 2.29
CA ASN A 3 -4.39 8.46 3.40
C ASN A 3 -5.47 7.47 2.97
N LEU A 4 -5.11 6.22 2.74
CA LEU A 4 -6.07 5.17 2.38
C LEU A 4 -6.25 4.20 3.57
N TRP A 5 -7.49 4.07 4.05
CA TRP A 5 -7.81 3.13 5.12
C TRP A 5 -7.86 1.69 4.59
N ILE A 6 -7.03 0.83 5.17
CA ILE A 6 -7.05 -0.62 4.93
C ILE A 6 -7.87 -1.28 6.03
N ASN A 7 -9.01 -1.85 5.64
CA ASN A 7 -9.76 -2.76 6.48
C ASN A 7 -8.91 -4.00 6.78
N GLY A 8 -8.91 -4.41 8.04
CA GLY A 8 -7.99 -5.44 8.49
C GLY A 8 -8.39 -6.83 8.02
N SER A 9 -7.38 -7.66 7.79
CA SER A 9 -7.58 -9.06 7.48
C SER A 9 -8.20 -9.77 8.67
N VAL A 10 -9.19 -10.63 8.41
CA VAL A 10 -9.83 -11.48 9.43
C VAL A 10 -8.82 -12.43 10.08
N SER A 11 -7.78 -12.84 9.36
CA SER A 11 -6.79 -13.81 9.85
C SER A 11 -5.64 -13.20 10.64
N THR A 12 -5.31 -11.93 10.44
CA THR A 12 -4.15 -11.28 11.09
C THR A 12 -4.54 -10.11 12.00
N GLY A 13 -5.77 -9.60 11.90
CA GLY A 13 -6.27 -8.46 12.69
C GLY A 13 -5.65 -7.10 12.33
N VAL A 14 -4.72 -7.05 11.38
CA VAL A 14 -3.96 -5.84 11.04
C VAL A 14 -4.83 -4.83 10.29
N LYS A 15 -5.20 -3.73 10.94
CA LYS A 15 -5.87 -2.54 10.36
C LYS A 15 -4.89 -1.39 10.29
N GLY A 16 -4.99 -0.52 9.29
CA GLY A 16 -4.10 0.63 9.22
C GLY A 16 -4.36 1.59 8.07
N TYR A 17 -3.61 2.69 8.07
CA TYR A 17 -3.56 3.64 6.96
C TYR A 17 -2.31 3.38 6.13
N VAL A 18 -2.46 3.40 4.80
CA VAL A 18 -1.31 3.55 3.91
C VAL A 18 -1.08 5.03 3.71
N VAL A 19 0.12 5.46 4.09
CA VAL A 19 0.63 6.80 3.79
C VAL A 19 1.65 6.65 2.68
N LEU A 20 1.29 7.09 1.49
CA LEU A 20 2.24 7.20 0.38
C LEU A 20 2.88 8.60 0.45
N TRP A 21 4.16 8.63 0.86
CA TRP A 21 5.01 9.83 0.77
C TRP A 21 6.22 9.58 -0.14
N GLN A 22 6.71 8.34 -0.21
CA GLN A 22 7.76 7.88 -1.13
C GLN A 22 7.53 6.41 -1.50
N LEU A 23 7.91 6.01 -2.72
CA LEU A 23 7.98 4.59 -3.11
C LEU A 23 9.29 3.99 -2.59
N GLN A 24 9.19 3.14 -1.57
CA GLN A 24 10.37 2.50 -0.97
C GLN A 24 10.72 1.22 -1.74
N ASN A 25 11.94 1.17 -2.28
CA ASN A 25 12.53 -0.03 -2.83
C ASN A 25 13.08 -0.91 -1.70
N PHE A 26 12.20 -1.53 -0.93
CA PHE A 26 12.62 -2.53 0.04
C PHE A 26 12.74 -3.90 -0.61
N ASP A 27 13.85 -4.57 -0.32
CA ASP A 27 13.99 -5.99 -0.59
C ASP A 27 13.11 -6.77 0.41
N TYR A 28 12.00 -7.29 -0.11
CA TYR A 28 11.03 -8.07 0.66
C TYR A 28 11.65 -9.34 1.26
N HIS A 29 12.52 -10.03 0.52
CA HIS A 29 13.09 -11.30 0.94
C HIS A 29 14.20 -11.08 1.97
N ALA A 30 15.11 -10.14 1.71
CA ALA A 30 16.19 -9.83 2.65
C ALA A 30 15.68 -9.31 4.00
N ARG A 31 14.45 -8.76 4.04
CA ARG A 31 13.81 -8.25 5.26
C ARG A 31 12.82 -9.22 5.90
N ASN A 32 12.73 -10.48 5.43
CA ASN A 32 11.77 -11.48 5.93
C ASN A 32 10.32 -10.96 5.89
N GLY A 33 9.93 -10.34 4.78
CA GLY A 33 8.59 -9.79 4.61
C GLY A 33 7.51 -10.88 4.74
N VAL A 34 6.35 -10.48 5.28
CA VAL A 34 5.17 -11.34 5.40
C VAL A 34 3.94 -10.59 4.88
N ILE A 35 3.15 -11.25 4.03
CA ILE A 35 1.86 -10.73 3.57
C ILE A 35 0.84 -10.91 4.69
N VAL A 36 0.40 -9.80 5.29
CA VAL A 36 -0.57 -9.81 6.41
C VAL A 36 -1.98 -9.44 5.98
N ASN A 37 -2.17 -8.88 4.78
CA ASN A 37 -3.47 -8.46 4.27
C ASN A 37 -3.43 -8.27 2.75
N HIS A 38 -4.61 -8.20 2.12
CA HIS A 38 -4.77 -7.93 0.70
C HIS A 38 -5.65 -6.71 0.49
N LEU A 39 -5.37 -5.96 -0.57
CA LEU A 39 -6.18 -4.82 -0.99
C LEU A 39 -7.19 -5.24 -2.04
N SER A 40 -8.35 -4.57 -2.04
CA SER A 40 -9.28 -4.69 -3.16
C SER A 40 -8.70 -4.04 -4.41
N GLU A 41 -9.09 -4.52 -5.59
CA GLU A 41 -8.66 -3.97 -6.87
C GLU A 41 -9.01 -2.48 -7.00
N LYS A 42 -10.16 -2.06 -6.47
CA LYS A 42 -10.58 -0.65 -6.42
C LYS A 42 -9.56 0.21 -5.66
N MET A 43 -9.06 -0.28 -4.53
CA MET A 43 -8.07 0.43 -3.73
C MET A 43 -6.72 0.49 -4.42
N ILE A 44 -6.32 -0.58 -5.11
CA ILE A 44 -5.07 -0.59 -5.91
C ILE A 44 -5.14 0.49 -7.01
N LYS A 45 -6.27 0.61 -7.72
CA LYS A 45 -6.45 1.66 -8.75
C LYS A 45 -6.32 3.08 -8.18
N GLN A 46 -6.83 3.32 -6.97
CA GLN A 46 -6.67 4.60 -6.28
C GLN A 46 -5.21 4.86 -5.89
N LEU A 47 -4.50 3.85 -5.38
CA LEU A 47 -3.07 3.98 -5.04
C LEU A 47 -2.21 4.26 -6.29
N GLN A 48 -2.53 3.63 -7.42
CA GLN A 48 -1.81 3.83 -8.67
C GLN A 48 -1.89 5.27 -9.17
N GLN A 49 -3.04 5.94 -8.99
CA GLN A 49 -3.17 7.36 -9.34
C GLN A 49 -2.22 8.22 -8.52
N TYR A 50 -2.19 8.04 -7.19
CA TYR A 50 -1.26 8.78 -6.33
C TYR A 50 0.21 8.50 -6.65
N VAL A 51 0.53 7.27 -7.06
CA VAL A 51 1.88 6.91 -7.52
C VAL A 51 2.23 7.65 -8.81
N ASN A 52 1.34 7.68 -9.78
CA ASN A 52 1.54 8.39 -11.05
C ASN A 52 1.79 9.89 -10.83
N ASP A 53 1.00 10.52 -9.94
CA ASP A 53 1.19 11.91 -9.54
C ASP A 53 2.59 12.14 -8.91
N MET A 54 3.08 11.19 -8.10
CA MET A 54 4.39 11.29 -7.43
C MET A 54 5.57 11.16 -8.39
N VAL A 55 5.42 10.40 -9.48
CA VAL A 55 6.49 10.16 -10.46
C VAL A 55 6.37 11.06 -11.70
N GLY A 56 5.36 11.94 -11.76
CA GLY A 56 5.15 12.86 -12.88
C GLY A 56 4.66 12.19 -14.17
N ASN A 57 4.05 11.01 -14.07
CA ASN A 57 3.49 10.27 -15.19
C ASN A 57 1.97 10.51 -15.26
N GLU A 58 1.57 11.76 -15.49
CA GLU A 58 0.16 12.14 -15.73
C GLU A 58 -0.35 11.62 -17.08
#